data_AF-A0A950ZUD2-F1
#
_entry.id   AF-A0A950ZUD2-F1
#
_cell.length_a   1.000
_cell.length_b   1.000
_cell.length_c   1.000
_cell.angle_alpha   90.00
_cell.angle_beta   90.00
_cell.angle_gamma   90.00
#
_symmetry.space_group_name_H-M   'P 1'
#
loop_
_entity.id
_entity.type
_entity.pdbx_description
1 polymer ?
#
loop_
_entity_poly.entity_id
_entity_poly.type
_entity_poly.pdbx_seq_one_letter_code
_entity_poly.pdbx_strand_id
1 'polypeptide(L)'
;SAHAVTAVIRELELEDLVLVVHDLGGLTGIAGVADVPERVRGIVAVNTFAWRPSEFPLRAMLALMGNPLVREFDVATGLLSQITATSFGAGGNLDPTGRRALRSAIDRDGLRAFHTLMGDALRSHAIYARVQRALTDQFRDLPLLTIFGERNDPFGFQRRWKSLFPQARQVVVPGGHHFPMCDDPALVATSISSWYRDLVAA
;
A
#
# COMPACT_ATOMS: atom_id res chain seq x y z
N SER A 1 -1.71 -3.67 -13.31
CA SER A 1 -0.70 -3.51 -12.25
C SER A 1 -0.20 -4.83 -11.68
N ALA A 2 -1.06 -5.74 -11.18
CA ALA A 2 -0.60 -7.02 -10.60
C ALA A 2 0.30 -7.86 -11.55
N HIS A 3 -0.10 -8.01 -12.82
CA HIS A 3 0.74 -8.71 -13.82
C HIS A 3 2.09 -8.03 -14.07
N ALA A 4 2.16 -6.69 -13.97
CA ALA A 4 3.42 -5.97 -14.13
C ALA A 4 4.37 -6.25 -12.96
N VAL A 5 3.84 -6.33 -11.73
CA VAL A 5 4.62 -6.75 -10.55
C VAL A 5 5.14 -8.18 -10.76
N THR A 6 4.29 -9.12 -11.18
CA THR A 6 4.72 -10.49 -11.48
C THR A 6 5.79 -10.54 -12.57
N ALA A 7 5.62 -9.75 -13.63
CA ALA A 7 6.57 -9.69 -14.74
C ALA A 7 7.95 -9.18 -14.29
N VAL A 8 8.01 -8.11 -13.50
CA VAL A 8 9.28 -7.60 -12.95
C VAL A 8 9.98 -8.65 -12.09
N ILE A 9 9.24 -9.35 -11.22
CA ILE A 9 9.83 -10.39 -10.38
C ILE A 9 10.42 -11.53 -11.22
N ARG A 10 9.71 -11.97 -12.26
CA ARG A 10 10.15 -13.07 -13.12
C ARG A 10 11.33 -12.66 -14.01
N GLU A 11 11.25 -11.48 -14.62
CA GLU A 11 12.27 -11.00 -15.58
C GLU A 11 13.60 -10.68 -14.89
N LEU A 12 13.54 -10.15 -13.66
CA LEU A 12 14.73 -9.89 -12.86
C LEU A 12 15.13 -11.09 -11.99
N GLU A 13 14.45 -12.23 -12.17
CA GLU A 13 14.68 -13.48 -11.44
C GLU A 13 14.77 -13.28 -9.90
N LEU A 14 13.97 -12.37 -9.35
CA LEU A 14 14.07 -12.01 -7.94
C LEU A 14 13.62 -13.17 -7.06
N GLU A 15 14.39 -13.50 -6.03
CA GLU A 15 14.10 -14.54 -5.05
C GLU A 15 14.17 -13.97 -3.62
N ASP A 16 13.68 -14.75 -2.65
CA ASP A 16 13.67 -14.39 -1.22
C ASP A 16 13.15 -12.98 -0.88
N LEU A 17 12.04 -12.61 -1.50
CA LEU A 17 11.45 -11.28 -1.46
C LEU A 17 10.82 -10.94 -0.11
N VAL A 18 11.11 -9.75 0.38
CA VAL A 18 10.26 -9.04 1.35
C VAL A 18 9.39 -8.05 0.59
N LEU A 19 8.08 -8.27 0.58
CA LEU A 19 7.14 -7.40 -0.10
C LEU A 19 6.76 -6.21 0.79
N VAL A 20 7.27 -5.02 0.48
CA VAL A 20 6.87 -3.76 1.14
C VAL A 20 5.84 -3.03 0.29
N VAL A 21 4.63 -2.85 0.83
CA VAL A 21 3.48 -2.32 0.08
C VAL A 21 2.78 -1.19 0.83
N HIS A 22 2.27 -0.22 0.08
CA HIS A 22 1.60 0.97 0.60
C HIS A 22 0.34 1.32 -0.22
N ASP A 23 -0.71 1.85 0.43
CA ASP A 23 -1.99 2.23 -0.20
C ASP A 23 -2.60 1.08 -1.04
N LEU A 24 -3.03 1.30 -2.29
CA LEU A 24 -3.49 0.24 -3.20
C LEU A 24 -2.36 -0.67 -3.71
N GLY A 25 -1.11 -0.36 -3.35
CA GLY A 25 0.03 -1.26 -3.46
C GLY A 25 -0.18 -2.56 -2.68
N GLY A 26 -0.95 -2.58 -1.59
CA GLY A 26 -1.29 -3.82 -0.89
C GLY A 26 -2.09 -4.76 -1.78
N LEU A 27 -3.19 -4.27 -2.36
CA LEU A 27 -4.01 -5.05 -3.28
C LEU A 27 -3.22 -5.51 -4.51
N THR A 28 -2.51 -4.59 -5.17
CA THR A 28 -1.81 -4.90 -6.42
C THR A 28 -0.54 -5.71 -6.23
N GLY A 29 0.25 -5.42 -5.19
CA GLY A 29 1.48 -6.11 -4.84
C GLY A 29 1.21 -7.53 -4.38
N ILE A 30 0.29 -7.73 -3.43
CA ILE A 30 -0.07 -9.07 -2.95
C ILE A 30 -0.70 -9.89 -4.09
N ALA A 31 -1.54 -9.28 -4.92
CA ALA A 31 -2.03 -9.95 -6.12
C ALA A 31 -0.87 -10.33 -7.05
N GLY A 32 0.11 -9.46 -7.26
CA GLY A 32 1.26 -9.72 -8.14
C GLY A 32 2.12 -10.90 -7.69
N VAL A 33 2.42 -11.00 -6.38
CA VAL A 33 3.23 -12.11 -5.86
C VAL A 33 2.45 -13.42 -5.67
N ALA A 34 1.12 -13.41 -5.77
CA ALA A 34 0.31 -14.63 -5.61
C ALA A 34 0.56 -15.72 -6.69
N ASP A 35 1.18 -15.36 -7.83
CA ASP A 35 1.59 -16.31 -8.88
C ASP A 35 3.03 -16.83 -8.73
N VAL A 36 3.75 -16.30 -7.74
CA VAL A 36 5.11 -16.68 -7.37
C VAL A 36 5.27 -16.72 -5.84
N PRO A 37 4.31 -17.33 -5.11
CA PRO A 37 4.25 -17.24 -3.65
C PRO A 37 5.51 -17.80 -2.96
N GLU A 38 6.15 -18.79 -3.57
CA GLU A 38 7.39 -19.42 -3.09
C GLU A 38 8.57 -18.44 -3.00
N ARG A 39 8.50 -17.32 -3.74
CA ARG A 39 9.54 -16.29 -3.74
C ARG A 39 9.39 -15.29 -2.59
N VAL A 40 8.33 -15.36 -1.78
CA VAL A 40 8.02 -14.36 -0.74
C VAL A 40 8.37 -14.90 0.64
N ARG A 41 9.17 -14.13 1.39
CA ARG A 41 9.65 -14.48 2.75
C ARG A 41 9.02 -13.66 3.85
N GLY A 42 8.40 -12.53 3.51
CA GLY A 42 7.69 -11.71 4.47
C GLY A 42 6.99 -10.55 3.80
N ILE A 43 6.05 -9.94 4.53
CA ILE A 43 5.23 -8.83 4.05
C ILE A 43 5.34 -7.66 5.03
N VAL A 44 5.50 -6.45 4.49
CA VAL A 44 5.40 -5.18 5.23
C VAL A 44 4.25 -4.37 4.64
N ALA A 45 3.16 -4.26 5.40
CA ALA A 45 1.96 -3.52 5.03
C ALA A 45 1.98 -2.11 5.66
N VAL A 46 2.23 -1.08 4.85
CA VAL A 46 2.34 0.32 5.29
C VAL A 46 1.07 1.09 4.91
N ASN A 47 0.22 1.47 5.87
CA ASN A 47 -1.06 2.17 5.61
C ASN A 47 -1.83 1.59 4.41
N THR A 48 -2.05 0.28 4.41
CA THR A 48 -2.59 -0.45 3.26
C THR A 48 -3.58 -1.54 3.66
N PHE A 49 -4.39 -1.98 2.72
CA PHE A 49 -5.29 -3.12 2.84
C PHE A 49 -5.24 -3.98 1.57
N ALA A 50 -5.76 -5.19 1.67
CA ALA A 50 -5.65 -6.17 0.59
C ALA A 50 -6.93 -7.00 0.37
N TRP A 51 -8.01 -6.67 1.08
CA TRP A 51 -9.29 -7.36 1.00
C TRP A 51 -10.36 -6.47 0.37
N ARG A 52 -11.49 -7.09 0.01
CA ARG A 52 -12.62 -6.34 -0.52
C ARG A 52 -13.12 -5.35 0.55
N PRO A 53 -13.22 -4.05 0.23
CA PRO A 53 -13.73 -3.05 1.16
C PRO A 53 -15.20 -3.31 1.45
N SER A 54 -15.56 -3.35 2.73
CA SER A 54 -16.93 -3.52 3.22
C SER A 54 -17.54 -2.22 3.72
N GLU A 55 -16.68 -1.32 4.19
CA GLU A 55 -17.00 -0.11 4.93
C GLU A 55 -17.50 0.95 3.94
N PHE A 56 -18.67 1.53 4.23
CA PHE A 56 -19.28 2.55 3.37
C PHE A 56 -18.33 3.73 3.08
N PRO A 57 -17.63 4.32 4.07
CA PRO A 57 -16.73 5.46 3.80
C PRO A 57 -15.60 5.12 2.83
N LEU A 58 -14.95 3.97 2.98
CA LEU A 58 -13.87 3.52 2.08
C LEU A 58 -14.39 3.27 0.67
N ARG A 59 -15.55 2.59 0.54
CA ARG A 59 -16.18 2.35 -0.77
C ARG A 59 -16.59 3.65 -1.46
N ALA A 60 -17.10 4.63 -0.70
CA ALA A 60 -17.45 5.95 -1.23
C ALA A 60 -16.21 6.71 -1.72
N MET A 61 -15.11 6.67 -0.97
CA MET A 61 -13.83 7.26 -1.39
C MET A 61 -13.30 6.61 -2.67
N LEU A 62 -13.29 5.27 -2.75
CA LEU A 62 -12.89 4.55 -3.96
C LEU A 62 -13.81 4.86 -5.16
N ALA A 63 -15.11 5.02 -4.93
CA ALA A 63 -16.07 5.39 -5.98
C ALA A 63 -15.82 6.80 -6.52
N LEU A 64 -15.57 7.76 -5.62
CA LEU A 64 -15.26 9.14 -5.98
C LEU A 64 -13.94 9.21 -6.76
N MET A 65 -12.89 8.58 -6.24
CA MET A 65 -11.57 8.55 -6.88
C MET A 65 -11.57 7.68 -8.13
N GLY A 66 -12.44 6.69 -8.26
CA GLY A 66 -12.60 5.91 -9.49
C GLY A 66 -13.46 6.58 -10.58
N ASN A 67 -13.99 7.78 -10.33
CA ASN A 67 -14.91 8.46 -11.24
C ASN A 67 -14.16 9.09 -12.43
N PRO A 68 -14.60 8.86 -13.70
CA PRO A 68 -13.94 9.44 -14.87
C PRO A 68 -13.87 10.98 -14.91
N LEU A 69 -14.88 11.68 -14.38
CA LEU A 69 -14.89 13.14 -14.33
C LEU A 69 -13.88 13.67 -13.31
N VAL A 70 -13.82 13.04 -12.13
CA VAL A 70 -12.82 13.37 -11.11
C VAL A 70 -11.42 13.08 -11.65
N ARG A 71 -11.24 11.97 -12.36
CA ARG A 71 -9.98 11.62 -13.01
C ARG A 71 -9.54 12.69 -14.01
N GLU A 72 -10.37 13.07 -14.98
CA GLU A 72 -9.92 14.05 -15.98
C GLU A 72 -9.73 15.45 -15.36
N PHE A 73 -10.51 15.81 -14.35
CA PHE A 73 -10.28 17.03 -13.56
C PHE A 73 -8.92 16.99 -12.86
N ASP A 74 -8.58 15.88 -12.21
CA ASP A 74 -7.29 15.74 -11.53
C ASP A 74 -6.12 15.67 -12.50
N VAL A 75 -6.27 14.99 -13.64
CA VAL A 75 -5.27 14.95 -14.72
C VAL A 75 -4.99 16.35 -15.29
N ALA A 76 -6.02 17.19 -15.38
CA ALA A 76 -5.88 18.56 -15.86
C ALA A 76 -5.22 19.50 -14.83
N THR A 77 -5.45 19.26 -13.53
CA THR A 77 -5.05 20.19 -12.45
C THR A 77 -3.85 19.71 -11.63
N GLY A 78 -3.57 18.42 -11.60
CA GLY A 78 -2.62 17.76 -10.70
C GLY A 78 -2.98 17.94 -9.22
N LEU A 79 -4.27 18.13 -8.89
CA LEU A 79 -4.71 18.51 -7.55
C LEU A 79 -4.34 17.46 -6.49
N LEU A 80 -4.48 16.17 -6.81
CA LEU A 80 -4.11 15.08 -5.92
C LEU A 80 -2.64 15.15 -5.53
N SER A 81 -1.74 15.27 -6.50
CA SER A 81 -0.30 15.40 -6.25
C SER A 81 0.04 16.63 -5.41
N GLN A 82 -0.69 17.74 -5.64
CA GLN A 82 -0.53 18.96 -4.85
C GLN A 82 -0.95 18.75 -3.39
N ILE A 83 -2.11 18.14 -3.14
CA ILE A 83 -2.62 17.83 -1.79
C ILE A 83 -1.70 16.82 -1.09
N THR A 84 -1.30 15.75 -1.78
CA THR A 84 -0.40 14.72 -1.25
C THR A 84 0.94 15.30 -0.80
N ALA A 85 1.46 16.31 -1.51
CA ALA A 85 2.69 17.00 -1.13
C ALA A 85 2.56 17.99 0.04
N THR A 86 1.36 18.20 0.60
CA THR A 86 1.14 19.07 1.78
C THR A 86 1.42 18.32 3.09
N SER A 87 1.33 19.04 4.22
CA SER A 87 1.41 18.42 5.55
C SER A 87 0.26 17.47 5.88
N PHE A 88 -0.88 17.63 5.22
CA PHE A 88 -2.02 16.72 5.36
C PHE A 88 -1.77 15.36 4.72
N GLY A 89 -1.10 15.33 3.57
CA GLY A 89 -0.74 14.11 2.85
C GLY A 89 0.53 13.49 3.43
N ALA A 90 1.67 13.97 2.95
CA ALA A 90 2.99 13.41 3.26
C ALA A 90 3.64 13.93 4.55
N GLY A 91 2.85 14.50 5.46
CA GLY A 91 3.31 14.90 6.78
C GLY A 91 4.16 16.17 6.81
N GLY A 92 4.59 16.53 8.01
CA GLY A 92 5.39 17.73 8.27
C GLY A 92 6.87 17.61 7.90
N ASN A 93 7.39 16.38 7.84
CA ASN A 93 8.83 16.11 7.88
C ASN A 93 9.53 16.09 6.52
N LEU A 94 8.79 16.22 5.42
CA LEU A 94 9.39 16.45 4.10
C LEU A 94 9.88 17.90 3.95
N ASP A 95 11.15 18.01 3.57
CA ASP A 95 11.77 19.28 3.19
C ASP A 95 11.18 19.84 1.87
N PRO A 96 11.47 21.10 1.51
CA PRO A 96 10.93 21.70 0.30
C PRO A 96 11.30 20.93 -0.99
N THR A 97 12.46 20.28 -1.03
CA THR A 97 12.91 19.50 -2.19
C THR A 97 12.09 18.22 -2.34
N GLY A 98 11.90 17.46 -1.27
CA GLY A 98 11.06 16.28 -1.23
C GLY A 98 9.60 16.60 -1.56
N ARG A 99 9.06 17.72 -1.07
CA ARG A 99 7.71 18.17 -1.44
C ARG A 99 7.57 18.49 -2.93
N ARG A 100 8.58 19.11 -3.53
CA ARG A 100 8.59 19.35 -4.99
C ARG A 100 8.65 18.05 -5.75
N ALA A 101 9.55 17.14 -5.36
CA ALA A 101 9.69 15.84 -5.99
C ALA A 101 8.38 15.04 -5.94
N LEU A 102 7.72 14.98 -4.78
CA LEU A 102 6.44 14.31 -4.61
C LEU A 102 5.32 14.94 -5.45
N ARG A 103 5.27 16.27 -5.52
CA ARG A 103 4.30 16.99 -6.36
C ARG A 103 4.46 16.68 -7.85
N SER A 104 5.70 16.46 -8.32
CA SER A 104 6.00 16.13 -9.71
C SER A 104 6.20 14.64 -9.98
N ALA A 105 5.99 13.77 -8.99
CA ALA A 105 6.34 12.35 -9.08
C ALA A 105 5.45 11.56 -10.04
N ILE A 106 4.23 12.04 -10.26
CA ILE A 106 3.24 11.38 -11.10
C ILE A 106 2.82 12.31 -12.24
N ASP A 107 2.99 11.81 -13.47
CA ASP A 107 2.56 12.50 -14.67
C ASP A 107 1.07 12.24 -14.94
N ARG A 108 0.58 12.76 -16.08
CA ARG A 108 -0.83 12.64 -16.45
C ARG A 108 -1.28 11.19 -16.64
N ASP A 109 -0.42 10.35 -17.22
CA ASP A 109 -0.77 8.96 -17.47
C ASP A 109 -0.71 8.14 -16.18
N GLY A 110 0.23 8.46 -15.28
CA GLY A 110 0.26 7.97 -13.92
C GLY A 110 -1.01 8.32 -13.15
N LEU A 111 -1.49 9.57 -13.22
CA LEU A 111 -2.75 9.98 -12.59
C LEU A 111 -3.94 9.20 -13.17
N ARG A 112 -4.03 9.03 -14.50
CA ARG A 112 -5.07 8.20 -15.11
C ARG A 112 -5.01 6.75 -14.64
N ALA A 113 -3.81 6.19 -14.50
CA ALA A 113 -3.59 4.83 -14.01
C ALA A 113 -4.01 4.70 -12.54
N PHE A 114 -3.66 5.68 -11.69
CA PHE A 114 -4.09 5.74 -10.29
C PHE A 114 -5.63 5.73 -10.17
N HIS A 115 -6.32 6.63 -10.88
CA HIS A 115 -7.78 6.69 -10.85
C HIS A 115 -8.44 5.41 -11.39
N THR A 116 -7.87 4.82 -12.45
CA THR A 116 -8.32 3.51 -12.96
C THR A 116 -8.19 2.44 -11.88
N LEU A 117 -7.06 2.41 -11.17
CA LEU A 117 -6.81 1.47 -10.09
C LEU A 117 -7.79 1.65 -8.92
N MET A 118 -8.14 2.89 -8.56
CA MET A 118 -9.16 3.19 -7.55
C MET A 118 -10.54 2.65 -7.95
N GLY A 119 -10.91 2.82 -9.23
CA GLY A 119 -12.14 2.25 -9.80
C GLY A 119 -12.14 0.72 -9.78
N ASP A 120 -11.03 0.09 -10.13
CA ASP A 120 -10.86 -1.36 -10.12
C ASP A 120 -10.90 -1.93 -8.70
N ALA A 121 -10.30 -1.25 -7.71
CA ALA A 121 -10.38 -1.63 -6.30
C ALA A 121 -11.84 -1.64 -5.80
N LEU A 122 -12.73 -0.83 -6.38
CA LEU A 122 -14.15 -0.91 -6.02
C LEU A 122 -14.87 -2.11 -6.66
N ARG A 123 -14.46 -2.52 -7.86
CA ARG A 123 -15.28 -3.37 -8.76
C ARG A 123 -14.70 -4.74 -9.06
N SER A 124 -13.39 -4.94 -8.96
CA SER A 124 -12.74 -6.16 -9.44
C SER A 124 -12.92 -7.31 -8.46
N HIS A 125 -13.85 -8.22 -8.75
CA HIS A 125 -14.06 -9.42 -7.93
C HIS A 125 -12.88 -10.40 -8.05
N ALA A 126 -12.30 -10.53 -9.26
CA ALA A 126 -11.24 -11.49 -9.54
C ALA A 126 -9.95 -11.21 -8.75
N ILE A 127 -9.54 -9.93 -8.64
CA ILE A 127 -8.33 -9.58 -7.89
C ILE A 127 -8.50 -9.89 -6.40
N TYR A 128 -9.69 -9.65 -5.83
CA TYR A 128 -9.94 -9.96 -4.42
C TYR A 128 -10.01 -11.45 -4.13
N ALA A 129 -10.58 -12.26 -5.04
CA ALA A 129 -10.55 -13.72 -4.90
C ALA A 129 -9.10 -14.24 -4.88
N ARG A 130 -8.25 -13.69 -5.75
CA ARG A 130 -6.83 -14.02 -5.82
C ARG A 130 -6.08 -13.63 -4.55
N VAL A 131 -6.24 -12.38 -4.08
CA VAL A 131 -5.56 -11.92 -2.87
C VAL A 131 -6.07 -12.61 -1.62
N GLN A 132 -7.37 -12.88 -1.53
CA GLN A 132 -7.93 -13.65 -0.42
C GLN A 132 -7.28 -15.02 -0.34
N ARG A 133 -7.20 -15.76 -1.46
CA ARG A 133 -6.50 -17.06 -1.50
C ARG A 133 -5.06 -16.92 -1.03
N ALA A 134 -4.33 -15.94 -1.56
CA ALA A 134 -2.95 -15.72 -1.22
C ALA A 134 -2.75 -15.49 0.29
N LEU A 135 -3.55 -14.62 0.90
CA LEU A 135 -3.45 -14.30 2.33
C LEU A 135 -3.90 -15.45 3.25
N THR A 136 -4.91 -16.23 2.85
CA THR A 136 -5.47 -17.27 3.72
C THR A 136 -4.80 -18.63 3.56
N ASP A 137 -4.03 -18.84 2.50
CA ASP A 137 -3.41 -20.13 2.16
C ASP A 137 -1.90 -19.95 2.03
N GLN A 138 -1.44 -19.38 0.91
CA GLN A 138 -0.03 -19.29 0.54
C GLN A 138 0.84 -18.50 1.53
N PHE A 139 0.28 -17.43 2.10
CA PHE A 139 1.02 -16.48 2.93
C PHE A 139 0.65 -16.55 4.41
N ARG A 140 -0.24 -17.45 4.82
CA ARG A 140 -0.82 -17.48 6.18
C ARG A 140 0.23 -17.43 7.29
N ASP A 141 1.33 -18.15 7.09
CA ASP A 141 2.39 -18.31 8.10
C ASP A 141 3.60 -17.40 7.86
N LEU A 142 3.55 -16.55 6.83
CA LEU A 142 4.63 -15.59 6.59
C LEU A 142 4.69 -14.55 7.72
N PRO A 143 5.91 -14.12 8.12
CA PRO A 143 6.09 -12.94 8.92
C PRO A 143 5.36 -11.74 8.29
N LEU A 144 4.60 -11.02 9.12
CA LEU A 144 3.94 -9.77 8.73
C LEU A 144 4.35 -8.64 9.67
N LEU A 145 4.72 -7.50 9.10
CA LEU A 145 4.83 -6.22 9.77
C LEU A 145 3.76 -5.26 9.24
N THR A 146 3.02 -4.60 10.12
CA THR A 146 2.18 -3.46 9.75
C THR A 146 2.79 -2.17 10.28
N ILE A 147 2.78 -1.11 9.47
CA ILE A 147 3.26 0.23 9.86
C ILE A 147 2.21 1.25 9.47
N PHE A 148 1.58 1.90 10.44
CA PHE A 148 0.48 2.83 10.19
C PHE A 148 0.72 4.17 10.85
N GLY A 149 0.23 5.24 10.23
CA GLY A 149 0.20 6.55 10.88
C GLY A 149 -0.88 6.58 11.95
N GLU A 150 -0.58 7.14 13.13
CA GLU A 150 -1.55 7.26 14.24
C GLU A 150 -2.86 7.94 13.81
N ARG A 151 -2.78 8.91 12.91
CA ARG A 151 -3.92 9.70 12.41
C ARG A 151 -4.54 9.12 11.14
N ASN A 152 -4.11 7.93 10.68
CA ASN A 152 -4.54 7.36 9.41
C ASN A 152 -4.85 5.85 9.48
N ASP A 153 -5.71 5.45 10.42
CA ASP A 153 -6.41 4.15 10.34
C ASP A 153 -7.93 4.29 10.53
N PRO A 154 -8.63 5.13 9.74
CA PRO A 154 -10.05 5.40 9.92
C PRO A 154 -10.96 4.17 9.68
N PHE A 155 -10.41 3.12 9.07
CA PHE A 155 -11.13 1.91 8.69
C PHE A 155 -10.74 0.67 9.52
N GLY A 156 -9.85 0.83 10.51
CA GLY A 156 -9.43 -0.26 11.39
C GLY A 156 -8.67 -1.38 10.67
N PHE A 157 -7.88 -1.02 9.65
CA PHE A 157 -7.07 -1.96 8.88
C PHE A 157 -6.06 -2.69 9.74
N GLN A 158 -5.44 -2.03 10.73
CA GLN A 158 -4.51 -2.72 11.62
C GLN A 158 -5.20 -3.84 12.40
N ARG A 159 -6.42 -3.61 12.89
CA ARG A 159 -7.19 -4.65 13.59
C ARG A 159 -7.48 -5.83 12.66
N ARG A 160 -7.84 -5.56 11.40
CA ARG A 160 -8.13 -6.62 10.42
C ARG A 160 -6.89 -7.38 10.00
N TRP A 161 -5.75 -6.71 9.81
CA TRP A 161 -4.46 -7.38 9.59
C TRP A 161 -4.10 -8.30 10.75
N LYS A 162 -4.23 -7.84 12.00
CA LYS A 162 -3.96 -8.67 13.18
C LYS A 162 -4.88 -9.89 13.30
N SER A 163 -6.13 -9.76 12.86
CA SER A 163 -7.07 -10.88 12.80
C SER A 163 -6.69 -11.91 11.73
N LEU A 164 -6.13 -11.48 10.59
CA LEU A 164 -5.68 -12.38 9.52
C LEU A 164 -4.33 -13.03 9.85
N PHE A 165 -3.45 -12.27 10.52
CA PHE A 165 -2.10 -12.68 10.90
C PHE A 165 -1.92 -12.46 12.40
N PRO A 166 -2.28 -13.43 13.25
CA PRO A 166 -2.21 -13.28 14.71
C PRO A 166 -0.81 -12.93 15.23
N GLN A 167 0.24 -13.38 14.53
CA GLN A 167 1.64 -13.11 14.87
C GLN A 167 2.19 -11.81 14.27
N ALA A 168 1.37 -11.02 13.58
CA ALA A 168 1.83 -9.77 12.97
C ALA A 168 2.41 -8.81 14.02
N ARG A 169 3.58 -8.25 13.72
CA ARG A 169 4.15 -7.11 14.45
C ARG A 169 3.47 -5.85 13.96
N GLN A 170 2.97 -5.02 14.87
CA GLN A 170 2.24 -3.79 14.52
C GLN A 170 2.97 -2.58 15.06
N VAL A 171 3.26 -1.62 14.18
CA VAL A 171 3.93 -0.37 14.50
C VAL A 171 3.01 0.78 14.14
N VAL A 172 2.92 1.75 15.06
CA VAL A 172 2.22 3.02 14.85
C VAL A 172 3.26 4.12 14.84
N VAL A 173 3.25 4.95 13.79
CA VAL A 173 4.05 6.17 13.70
C VAL A 173 3.30 7.29 14.43
N PRO A 174 3.83 7.80 15.56
CA PRO A 174 3.15 8.84 16.35
C PRO A 174 2.93 10.10 15.53
N GLY A 175 1.71 10.67 15.59
CA GLY A 175 1.31 11.83 14.79
C GLY A 175 1.30 11.61 13.26
N GLY A 176 1.64 10.41 12.77
CA GLY A 176 1.75 10.10 11.36
C GLY A 176 0.40 10.09 10.63
N HIS A 177 0.44 10.42 9.34
CA HIS A 177 -0.69 10.51 8.43
C HIS A 177 -0.66 9.33 7.45
N HIS A 178 -1.01 9.58 6.18
CA HIS A 178 -1.15 8.53 5.18
C HIS A 178 0.20 8.00 4.65
N PHE A 179 1.30 8.75 4.79
CA PHE A 179 2.63 8.37 4.32
C PHE A 179 3.62 8.22 5.50
N PRO A 180 3.58 7.12 6.28
CA PRO A 180 4.39 6.95 7.48
C PRO A 180 5.89 7.02 7.20
N MET A 181 6.31 6.59 6.00
CA MET A 181 7.69 6.69 5.54
C MET A 181 8.16 8.12 5.28
N CYS A 182 7.24 9.07 5.11
CA CYS A 182 7.53 10.50 5.04
C CYS A 182 7.39 11.16 6.42
N ASP A 183 6.46 10.68 7.25
CA ASP A 183 6.26 11.18 8.61
C ASP A 183 7.41 10.81 9.55
N ASP A 184 7.91 9.57 9.55
CA ASP A 184 9.07 9.17 10.35
C ASP A 184 9.91 8.12 9.61
N PRO A 185 10.75 8.54 8.65
CA PRO A 185 11.55 7.61 7.85
C PRO A 185 12.48 6.75 8.70
N ALA A 186 13.01 7.29 9.81
CA ALA A 186 13.92 6.56 10.68
C ALA A 186 13.21 5.45 11.44
N LEU A 187 12.04 5.71 12.00
CA LEU A 187 11.21 4.70 12.66
C LEU A 187 10.76 3.63 11.67
N VAL A 188 10.31 4.01 10.48
CA VAL A 188 9.88 3.04 9.44
C VAL A 188 11.04 2.14 9.04
N ALA A 189 12.21 2.71 8.71
CA ALA A 189 13.38 1.93 8.31
C ALA A 189 13.85 0.98 9.42
N THR A 190 13.97 1.49 10.66
CA THR A 190 14.39 0.69 11.81
C THR A 190 13.40 -0.43 12.12
N SER A 191 12.10 -0.18 11.99
CA SER A 191 11.05 -1.17 12.19
C SER A 191 11.17 -2.31 11.18
N ILE A 192 11.39 -1.99 9.90
CA ILE A 192 11.57 -2.99 8.84
C ILE A 192 12.85 -3.81 9.08
N SER A 193 13.99 -3.15 9.31
CA SER A 193 15.26 -3.85 9.47
C SER A 193 15.32 -4.72 10.73
N SER A 194 14.75 -4.27 11.86
CA SER A 194 14.68 -5.08 13.08
C SER A 194 13.76 -6.29 12.89
N TRP A 195 12.55 -6.07 12.36
CA TRP A 195 11.61 -7.14 12.07
C TRP A 195 12.18 -8.19 11.11
N TYR A 196 12.89 -7.77 10.06
CA TYR A 196 13.52 -8.68 9.12
C TYR A 196 14.55 -9.59 9.81
N ARG A 197 15.44 -9.01 10.64
CA ARG A 197 16.44 -9.79 11.39
C ARG A 197 15.80 -10.77 12.38
N ASP A 198 14.72 -10.34 13.04
CA ASP A 198 14.10 -11.13 14.10
C ASP A 198 13.26 -12.29 13.55
N LEU A 199 12.57 -12.10 12.42
CA LEU A 199 11.49 -13.00 11.99
C LEU A 199 11.62 -13.56 10.57
N VAL A 200 12.47 -12.98 9.72
CA VAL A 200 12.60 -13.40 8.30
C VAL A 200 13.95 -14.04 8.03
N ALA A 201 15.03 -13.47 8.57
CA ALA A 201 16.40 -13.96 8.40
C ALA A 201 16.82 -15.01 9.44
N ALA A 202 16.02 -15.20 10.49
CA ALA A 202 16.22 -16.20 11.54
C ALA A 202 15.83 -17.60 11.06
#